data_AF-G2GXI8-F1
#
_entry.id   AF-G2GXI8-F1
#
_cell.length_a   1.000
_cell.length_b   1.000
_cell.length_c   1.000
_cell.angle_alpha   90.00
_cell.angle_beta   90.00
_cell.angle_gamma   90.00
#
_symmetry.space_group_name_H-M   'P 1'
#
loop_
_entity.id
_entity.type
_entity.pdbx_description
1 polymer ?
#
loop_
_entity_poly.entity_id
_entity_poly.type
_entity_poly.pdbx_seq_one_letter_code
_entity_poly.pdbx_strand_id
1 'polypeptide(L)'
;AIRRCLVEFALQSAQSKYYSHAVSDLKKSIDYSMDIESQTVMPDTEIYLSSLYEKHKRKVSLWPLMKEKIKGLSIGKEGVRYERIQS
;
A
#
# COMPACT_ATOMS: atom_id res chain seq x y z
N ALA A 1 2.09 -3.23 -11.93
CA ALA A 1 1.20 -4.41 -11.77
C ALA A 1 -0.25 -3.95 -11.66
N ILE A 2 -1.18 -4.61 -12.38
CA ILE A 2 -2.64 -4.32 -12.45
C ILE A 2 -3.27 -4.06 -11.07
N ARG A 3 -2.78 -4.73 -10.02
CA ARG A 3 -3.27 -4.55 -8.65
C ARG A 3 -3.02 -3.16 -8.07
N ARG A 4 -1.90 -2.49 -8.38
CA ARG A 4 -1.66 -1.09 -7.97
C ARG A 4 -2.64 -0.13 -8.66
N CYS A 5 -3.00 -0.39 -9.93
CA CYS A 5 -4.02 0.39 -10.64
C CYS A 5 -5.42 0.22 -10.02
N LEU A 6 -5.79 -0.99 -9.58
CA LEU A 6 -7.06 -1.23 -8.88
C LEU A 6 -7.12 -0.49 -7.53
N VAL A 7 -6.01 -0.46 -6.80
CA VAL A 7 -5.89 0.29 -5.53
C VAL A 7 -6.01 1.79 -5.78
N GLU A 8 -5.30 2.32 -6.78
CA GLU A 8 -5.39 3.74 -7.17
C GLU A 8 -6.81 4.12 -7.61
N PHE A 9 -7.46 3.27 -8.41
CA PHE A 9 -8.85 3.49 -8.85
C PHE A 9 -9.83 3.51 -7.66
N ALA A 10 -9.69 2.58 -6.72
CA ALA A 10 -10.53 2.54 -5.52
C ALA A 10 -10.31 3.76 -4.61
N LEU A 11 -9.07 4.25 -4.50
CA LEU A 11 -8.72 5.43 -3.71
C LEU A 11 -9.16 6.74 -4.38
N GLN A 12 -9.04 6.85 -5.70
CA GLN A 12 -9.54 7.96 -6.52
C GLN A 12 -11.06 8.06 -6.48
N SER A 13 -11.75 6.92 -6.49
CA SER A 13 -13.22 6.88 -6.43
C SER A 13 -13.79 7.35 -5.09
N ALA A 14 -12.95 7.53 -4.06
CA ALA A 14 -13.29 8.08 -2.73
C ALA A 14 -14.51 7.46 -2.02
N GLN A 15 -14.95 6.27 -2.44
CA GLN A 15 -16.06 5.56 -1.82
C GLN A 15 -15.53 4.72 -0.67
N SER A 16 -15.74 5.20 0.55
CA SER A 16 -15.28 4.57 1.80
C SER A 16 -15.68 3.10 1.93
N LYS A 17 -16.81 2.69 1.33
CA LYS A 17 -17.28 1.31 1.27
C LYS A 17 -16.33 0.32 0.56
N TYR A 18 -15.40 0.80 -0.28
CA TYR A 18 -14.48 -0.07 -1.03
C TYR A 18 -13.08 -0.16 -0.44
N TYR A 19 -12.80 0.53 0.67
CA TYR A 19 -11.47 0.52 1.27
C TYR A 19 -11.05 -0.88 1.76
N SER A 20 -11.97 -1.70 2.25
CA SER A 20 -11.69 -3.09 2.64
C SER A 20 -11.18 -3.94 1.48
N HIS A 21 -11.78 -3.77 0.30
CA HIS A 21 -11.40 -4.46 -0.94
C HIS A 21 -10.08 -3.93 -1.49
N ALA A 22 -9.91 -2.60 -1.53
CA ALA A 22 -8.67 -1.97 -1.98
C ALA A 22 -7.46 -2.41 -1.15
N VAL A 23 -7.61 -2.50 0.17
CA VAL A 23 -6.53 -2.96 1.07
C VAL A 23 -6.22 -4.45 0.82
N SER A 24 -7.23 -5.28 0.55
CA SER A 24 -7.03 -6.70 0.20
C SER A 24 -6.26 -6.88 -1.11
N ASP A 25 -6.60 -6.09 -2.14
CA ASP A 25 -5.93 -6.13 -3.44
C ASP A 25 -4.50 -5.59 -3.38
N LEU A 26 -4.25 -4.58 -2.54
CA LEU A 26 -2.90 -4.10 -2.27
C LEU A 26 -2.05 -5.17 -1.59
N LYS A 27 -2.58 -5.84 -0.56
CA LYS A 27 -1.88 -6.95 0.11
C LYS A 27 -1.50 -8.04 -0.90
N LYS A 28 -2.44 -8.47 -1.74
CA LYS A 28 -2.14 -9.43 -2.81
C LYS A 28 -1.09 -8.91 -3.79
N SER A 29 -1.06 -7.61 -4.09
CA SER A 29 -0.01 -7.06 -4.97
C SER A 29 1.38 -7.16 -4.36
N ILE A 30 1.47 -6.94 -3.04
CA ILE A 30 2.72 -7.01 -2.29
C ILE A 30 3.16 -8.47 -2.18
N ASP A 31 2.27 -9.37 -1.76
CA ASP A 31 2.55 -10.81 -1.64
C ASP A 31 3.02 -11.40 -2.99
N TYR A 32 2.36 -11.06 -4.11
CA TYR A 32 2.80 -11.51 -5.43
C TYR A 32 4.11 -10.87 -5.92
N SER A 33 4.46 -9.68 -5.45
CA SER A 33 5.78 -9.11 -5.73
C SER A 33 6.88 -9.75 -4.89
N MET A 34 6.53 -10.49 -3.83
CA MET A 34 7.46 -11.28 -3.03
C MET A 34 7.72 -12.66 -3.65
N ASP A 35 6.74 -13.28 -4.30
CA ASP A 35 6.89 -14.60 -4.96
C ASP A 35 7.66 -14.56 -6.30
N ILE A 36 7.91 -13.36 -6.86
CA ILE A 36 8.65 -13.21 -8.11
C ILE A 36 10.05 -12.65 -7.78
N GLU A 37 11.00 -13.55 -7.54
CA GLU A 37 12.44 -13.23 -7.36
C GLU A 37 13.09 -12.59 -8.61
N SER A 38 12.37 -12.48 -9.72
CA SER A 38 12.90 -11.93 -10.96
C SER A 38 11.82 -11.18 -11.72
N GLN A 39 11.73 -9.87 -11.45
CA GLN A 39 11.47 -8.85 -12.46
C GLN A 39 11.61 -7.45 -11.83
N THR A 40 12.84 -6.97 -11.91
CA THR A 40 13.20 -5.63 -12.38
C THR A 40 12.04 -4.64 -12.53
N VAL A 41 12.15 -3.51 -11.82
CA VAL A 41 11.30 -2.31 -11.90
C VAL A 41 9.98 -2.36 -11.11
N MET A 42 10.03 -2.79 -9.84
CA MET A 42 9.12 -2.22 -8.84
C MET A 42 9.90 -1.11 -8.12
N PRO A 43 9.46 0.17 -8.14
CA PRO A 43 10.03 1.16 -7.25
C PRO A 43 9.95 0.61 -5.83
N ASP A 44 10.99 0.87 -5.04
CA ASP A 44 11.08 0.47 -3.64
C ASP A 44 9.70 0.59 -2.99
N THR A 45 9.27 -0.47 -2.31
CA THR A 45 7.92 -0.53 -1.73
C THR A 45 7.70 0.67 -0.81
N GLU A 46 8.77 1.15 -0.17
CA GLU A 46 8.78 2.40 0.58
C GLU A 46 8.50 3.65 -0.28
N ILE A 47 9.11 3.77 -1.47
CA ILE A 47 8.88 4.88 -2.41
C ILE A 47 7.41 4.91 -2.88
N TYR A 48 6.85 3.73 -3.18
CA TYR A 48 5.44 3.62 -3.58
C TYR A 48 4.51 4.03 -2.43
N LEU A 49 4.74 3.50 -1.23
CA LEU A 49 3.94 3.82 -0.05
C LEU A 49 4.05 5.30 0.32
N SER A 50 5.25 5.88 0.22
CA SER A 50 5.50 7.31 0.44
C SER A 50 4.72 8.18 -0.53
N SER A 51 4.73 7.84 -1.81
CA SER A 51 3.96 8.53 -2.86
C SER A 51 2.45 8.41 -2.62
N LEU A 52 1.99 7.25 -2.15
CA LEU A 52 0.58 7.01 -1.82
C LEU A 52 0.15 7.82 -0.59
N TYR A 53 1.03 7.92 0.41
CA TYR A 53 0.81 8.71 1.61
C TYR A 53 0.66 10.19 1.29
N GLU A 54 1.57 10.77 0.51
CA GLU A 54 1.45 12.19 0.15
C GLU A 54 0.15 12.52 -0.60
N LYS A 55 -0.29 11.64 -1.50
CA LYS A 55 -1.55 11.82 -2.24
C LYS A 55 -2.79 11.68 -1.36
N HIS A 56 -2.74 10.91 -0.28
CA HIS A 56 -3.92 10.49 0.48
C HIS A 56 -3.82 10.68 1.99
N LYS A 57 -2.86 11.46 2.50
CA LYS A 57 -2.61 11.66 3.94
C LYS A 57 -3.83 12.14 4.73
N ARG A 58 -4.75 12.87 4.09
CA ARG A 58 -6.01 13.34 4.70
C ARG A 58 -7.08 12.25 4.89
N LYS A 59 -6.92 11.07 4.28
CA LYS A 59 -7.81 9.92 4.48
C LYS A 59 -7.46 9.21 5.79
N VAL A 60 -7.72 9.86 6.92
CA VAL A 60 -7.32 9.40 8.27
C VAL A 60 -7.82 8.00 8.65
N SER A 61 -8.91 7.51 8.04
CA SER A 61 -9.44 6.16 8.25
C SER A 61 -8.71 5.06 7.45
N LEU A 62 -7.92 5.42 6.43
CA LEU A 62 -7.20 4.48 5.57
C LEU A 62 -5.94 3.94 6.25
N TRP A 63 -5.18 4.84 6.88
CA TRP A 63 -3.85 4.58 7.41
C TRP A 63 -3.81 3.56 8.55
N PRO A 64 -4.75 3.57 9.52
CA PRO A 64 -4.83 2.52 10.54
C PRO A 64 -5.03 1.12 9.93
N LEU A 65 -5.88 1.01 8.89
CA LEU A 65 -6.15 -0.26 8.21
C LEU A 65 -4.92 -0.75 7.43
N MET A 66 -4.16 0.16 6.82
CA MET A 66 -2.92 -0.18 6.13
C MET A 66 -1.85 -0.68 7.11
N LYS A 67 -1.70 -0.02 8.26
CA LYS A 67 -0.76 -0.43 9.31
C LYS A 67 -1.10 -1.80 9.88
N GLU A 68 -2.37 -2.12 10.05
CA GLU A 68 -2.82 -3.42 10.56
C GLU A 68 -2.52 -4.56 9.57
N LYS A 69 -2.74 -4.32 8.27
CA LYS A 69 -2.63 -5.36 7.24
C LYS A 69 -1.23 -5.54 6.65
N ILE A 70 -0.43 -4.47 6.59
CA ILE A 70 0.91 -4.48 5.99
C ILE A 70 1.93 -4.56 7.13
N LYS A 71 2.42 -5.78 7.39
CA LYS A 71 3.51 -5.98 8.36
C LYS A 71 4.76 -5.20 7.92
N GLY A 72 5.40 -4.51 8.86
CA GLY A 72 6.57 -3.66 8.59
C GLY A 72 6.24 -2.23 8.14
N LEU A 73 4.96 -1.89 7.94
CA LEU A 73 4.54 -0.51 7.66
C LEU A 73 4.41 0.30 8.95
N SER A 74 5.20 1.37 9.05
CA SER A 74 5.11 2.37 10.11
C SER A 74 4.60 3.70 9.54
N ILE A 75 3.66 4.32 10.25
CA ILE A 75 3.05 5.60 9.86
C ILE A 75 3.31 6.59 10.99
N GLY A 76 4.01 7.67 10.68
CA GLY A 76 4.39 8.71 11.63
C GLY A 76 4.04 10.11 11.12
N LYS A 77 4.37 11.12 11.93
CA LYS A 77 4.18 12.53 11.54
C LYS A 77 5.03 12.94 10.33
N GLU A 78 6.15 12.26 10.11
CA GLU A 78 7.09 12.52 9.00
C GLU A 78 6.75 11.77 7.70
N GLY A 79 5.73 10.90 7.70
CA GLY A 79 5.38 10.10 6.53
C GLY A 79 5.22 8.61 6.85
N VAL A 80 5.51 7.77 5.87
CA VAL A 80 5.47 6.31 5.99
C VAL A 80 6.86 5.72 5.79
N ARG A 81 7.17 4.67 6.55
CA ARG A 81 8.37 3.84 6.38
C ARG A 81 7.96 2.40 6.23
N TYR A 82 8.71 1.65 5.43
CA TYR A 82 8.41 0.24 5.20
C TYR A 82 9.66 -0.60 5.35
N GLU A 83 9.69 -1.39 6.42
CA GLU A 83 10.75 -2.37 6.63
C GLU A 83 10.26 -3.75 6.18
N ARG A 84 11.01 -4.37 5.28
CA ARG A 84 10.73 -5.75 4.86
C ARG A 84 11.03 -6.69 6.03
N ILE A 85 9.98 -7.22 6.65
CA ILE A 85 10.12 -8.28 7.65
C ILE A 85 10.26 -9.62 6.90
N GLN A 86 11.45 -10.20 6.90
CA GLN A 86 11.64 -11.60 6.50
C GLN A 86 11.05 -12.49 7.60
N SER A 87 10.09 -13.33 7.22
CA SER A 87 9.58 -14.44 8.04
C SER A 87 10.18 -15.74 7.56
#